data_AF-A0A2T7D8Y6-F1
#
_entry.id   AF-A0A2T7D8Y6-F1
#
_cell.length_a   1.000
_cell.length_b   1.000
_cell.length_c   1.000
_cell.angle_alpha   90.00
_cell.angle_beta   90.00
_cell.angle_gamma   90.00
#
_symmetry.space_group_name_H-M   'P 1'
#
loop_
_entity.id
_entity.type
_entity.pdbx_description
1 polymer ?
#
loop_
_entity_poly.entity_id
_entity_poly.type
_entity_poly.pdbx_seq_one_letter_code
_entity_poly.pdbx_strand_id
1 'polypeptide(L)'
;MHQALVGVIASPSGGDRYMVAELVPSFGSERADLRCFSSDLGEWVNKRVHYPLPPWILSPLCTLAHHGRLWWADYSWGIITADPFADDPVLGFVPLPRPCVLECREVHGVLDKFRYIGVSAGSLRFVDTYRRGGAPNKVTVWTLPNPDATEWTLEHEATFVDIWADDTYKATGLPKKVPVLALIHPYNPAVVYFFLEDHLFGVDVQARKVVECYRYHLVAPPHAYPIADRFIRAWELPRAVSSGLRNRSSDISSPEPTATPPYRPMPGDYHLFGISSMVAPKE
;
A
#
# COMPACT_ATOMS: atom_id res chain seq x y z
N MET A 1 15.65 15.66 -1.11
CA MET A 1 14.74 15.56 0.04
C MET A 1 14.82 14.12 0.51
N HIS A 2 15.47 13.83 1.64
CA HIS A 2 15.48 12.49 2.20
C HIS A 2 14.04 12.17 2.62
N GLN A 3 13.37 11.26 1.90
CA GLN A 3 12.19 10.61 2.45
C GLN A 3 12.70 9.66 3.54
N ALA A 4 12.71 10.14 4.78
CA ALA A 4 12.92 9.31 5.95
C ALA A 4 11.81 8.25 5.96
N LEU A 5 12.18 7.00 5.75
CA LEU A 5 11.23 5.90 5.67
C LEU A 5 11.11 5.26 7.04
N VAL A 6 10.31 5.95 7.84
CA VAL A 6 10.00 5.59 9.21
C VAL A 6 8.95 4.50 9.21
N GLY A 7 9.27 3.36 9.82
CA GLY A 7 8.34 2.28 10.12
C GLY A 7 7.99 2.26 11.60
N VAL A 8 6.79 1.76 11.93
CA VAL A 8 6.37 1.49 13.31
C VAL A 8 5.98 0.03 13.41
N ILE A 9 6.47 -0.66 14.43
CA ILE A 9 6.16 -2.07 14.68
C ILE A 9 5.84 -2.27 16.16
N ALA A 10 4.76 -3.01 16.45
CA ALA A 10 4.40 -3.38 17.81
C ALA A 10 5.39 -4.42 18.36
N SER A 11 5.65 -4.37 19.68
CA SER A 11 6.51 -5.34 20.33
C SER A 11 5.90 -6.74 20.26
N PRO A 12 6.67 -7.78 19.89
CA PRO A 12 6.18 -9.15 19.90
C PRO A 12 5.85 -9.66 21.31
N SER A 13 6.40 -9.02 22.35
CA SER A 13 6.20 -9.38 23.75
C SER A 13 4.91 -8.82 24.38
N GLY A 14 4.06 -8.13 23.60
CA GLY A 14 2.78 -7.59 24.06
C GLY A 14 2.89 -6.39 25.00
N GLY A 15 1.73 -5.85 25.38
CA GLY A 15 1.62 -4.52 26.00
C GLY A 15 1.74 -3.42 24.94
N ASP A 16 1.28 -2.20 25.21
CA ASP A 16 1.21 -1.06 24.27
C ASP A 16 2.59 -0.50 23.83
N ARG A 17 3.57 -1.39 23.68
CA ARG A 17 4.95 -1.14 23.36
C ARG A 17 5.19 -1.25 21.87
N TYR A 18 5.98 -0.33 21.34
CA TYR A 18 6.28 -0.27 19.92
C TYR A 18 7.70 0.23 19.71
N MET A 19 8.22 -0.07 18.53
CA MET A 19 9.46 0.50 18.04
C MET A 19 9.19 1.28 16.77
N VAL A 20 9.71 2.50 16.72
CA VAL A 20 9.79 3.30 15.51
C VAL A 20 11.20 3.13 14.96
N ALA A 21 11.36 2.81 13.69
CA ALA A 21 12.69 2.73 13.10
C ALA A 21 12.79 3.45 11.75
N GLU A 22 13.89 4.15 11.55
CA GLU A 22 14.27 4.82 10.31
C GLU A 22 15.53 4.16 9.76
N LEU A 23 15.48 3.70 8.51
CA LEU A 23 16.65 3.22 7.78
C LEU A 23 17.28 4.38 7.00
N VAL A 24 18.56 4.67 7.29
CA VAL A 24 19.32 5.76 6.69
C VAL A 24 20.57 5.21 6.00
N PRO A 25 20.51 4.90 4.70
CA PRO A 25 21.67 4.47 3.94
C PRO A 25 22.75 5.55 3.90
N SER A 26 24.02 5.18 4.12
CA SER A 26 25.13 6.11 3.91
C SER A 26 25.50 6.14 2.42
N PHE A 27 25.44 7.31 1.81
CA PHE A 27 25.73 7.47 0.39
C PHE A 27 27.12 6.92 0.04
N GLY A 28 27.22 6.07 -0.99
CA GLY A 28 28.51 5.53 -1.42
C GLY A 28 29.11 4.43 -0.53
N SER A 29 28.38 3.95 0.49
CA SER A 29 28.91 3.04 1.50
C SER A 29 28.11 1.74 1.60
N GLU A 30 28.79 0.65 1.99
CA GLU A 30 28.17 -0.62 2.40
C GLU A 30 27.65 -0.57 3.86
N ARG A 31 27.37 0.63 4.37
CA ARG A 31 26.90 0.86 5.74
C ARG A 31 25.65 1.71 5.72
N ALA A 32 24.76 1.45 6.65
CA ALA A 32 23.59 2.25 6.93
C ALA A 32 23.44 2.42 8.45
N ASP A 33 22.71 3.46 8.83
CA ASP A 33 22.25 3.65 10.19
C ASP A 33 20.80 3.18 10.27
N LEU A 34 20.50 2.29 11.22
CA LEU A 34 19.14 1.98 11.64
C LEU A 34 18.89 2.73 12.95
N ARG A 35 18.09 3.78 12.89
CA ARG A 35 17.73 4.59 14.06
C ARG A 35 16.44 4.03 14.64
N CYS A 36 16.47 3.58 15.88
CA CYS A 36 15.31 2.99 16.56
C CYS A 36 14.92 3.85 17.75
N PHE A 37 13.65 4.24 17.85
CA PHE A 37 13.03 4.75 19.06
C PHE A 37 12.20 3.63 19.70
N SER A 38 12.53 3.29 20.94
CA SER A 38 11.77 2.34 21.75
C SER A 38 10.80 3.08 22.65
N SER A 39 9.52 2.67 22.68
CA SER A 39 8.56 3.18 23.66
C SER A 39 8.97 2.90 25.11
N ASP A 40 9.78 1.86 25.35
CA ASP A 40 10.20 1.44 26.68
C ASP A 40 11.28 2.35 27.27
N LEU A 41 12.22 2.77 26.40
CA LEU A 41 13.34 3.62 26.80
C LEU A 41 13.02 5.11 26.61
N GLY A 42 12.10 5.43 25.70
CA GLY A 42 11.75 6.82 25.37
C GLY A 42 12.87 7.58 24.65
N GLU A 43 13.86 6.88 24.08
CA GLU A 43 15.01 7.48 23.42
C GLU A 43 15.32 6.85 22.06
N TRP A 44 16.06 7.59 21.24
CA TRP A 44 16.56 7.12 19.95
C TRP A 44 17.94 6.48 20.12
N VAL A 45 18.07 5.24 19.66
CA VAL A 45 19.33 4.50 19.57
C VAL A 45 19.72 4.36 18.11
N ASN A 46 20.97 4.67 17.78
CA ASN A 46 21.51 4.47 16.43
C ASN A 46 22.32 3.18 16.37
N LYS A 47 21.94 2.28 15.46
CA LYS A 47 22.60 1.00 15.22
C LYS A 47 23.25 1.03 13.84
N ARG A 48 24.58 0.87 13.79
CA ARG A 48 25.31 0.77 12.51
C ARG A 48 25.16 -0.64 11.94
N VAL A 49 24.69 -0.73 10.71
CA VAL A 49 24.42 -2.01 10.03
C VAL A 49 25.11 -2.08 8.68
N HIS A 50 25.40 -3.30 8.23
CA HIS A 50 25.85 -3.54 6.86
C HIS A 50 24.67 -3.31 5.89
N TYR A 51 24.91 -2.55 4.83
CA TYR A 51 23.91 -2.27 3.81
C TYR A 51 24.05 -3.27 2.64
N PRO A 52 23.04 -4.10 2.36
CA PRO A 52 23.17 -5.27 1.47
C PRO A 52 23.16 -4.93 -0.02
N LEU A 53 23.17 -3.63 -0.37
CA LEU A 53 23.09 -3.16 -1.76
C LEU A 53 24.33 -2.34 -2.14
N PRO A 54 24.73 -2.34 -3.42
CA PRO A 54 25.75 -1.41 -3.92
C PRO A 54 25.30 0.05 -3.69
N PRO A 55 26.16 1.07 -3.92
CA PRO A 55 25.94 2.47 -3.51
C PRO A 55 24.83 3.24 -4.26
N TRP A 56 23.77 2.55 -4.68
CA TRP A 56 22.56 3.13 -5.22
C TRP A 56 21.59 3.45 -4.09
N ILE A 57 21.01 4.63 -4.15
CA ILE A 57 19.99 5.05 -3.19
C ILE A 57 18.69 4.34 -3.58
N LEU A 58 18.22 3.40 -2.76
CA LEU A 58 16.82 3.01 -2.81
C LEU A 58 15.99 4.26 -2.48
N SER A 59 14.85 4.39 -3.15
CA SER A 59 13.83 5.37 -2.79
C SER A 59 12.55 4.64 -2.38
N PRO A 60 12.55 3.96 -1.21
CA PRO A 60 11.38 3.19 -0.80
C PRO A 60 10.12 4.06 -0.78
N LEU A 61 9.01 3.46 -1.19
CA LEU A 61 7.71 4.13 -1.30
C LEU A 61 6.77 3.73 -0.17
N CYS A 62 7.02 2.57 0.45
CA CYS A 62 6.27 2.11 1.61
C CYS A 62 7.16 1.43 2.65
N THR A 63 6.67 1.41 3.89
CA THR A 63 7.26 0.65 5.00
C THR A 63 6.17 -0.16 5.67
N LEU A 64 6.42 -1.45 5.87
CA LEU A 64 5.43 -2.40 6.39
C LEU A 64 6.00 -3.07 7.65
N ALA A 65 5.14 -3.27 8.66
CA ALA A 65 5.44 -4.14 9.80
C ALA A 65 4.82 -5.51 9.55
N HIS A 66 5.64 -6.56 9.51
CA HIS A 66 5.17 -7.89 9.17
C HIS A 66 6.14 -8.95 9.73
N HIS A 67 5.59 -9.99 10.40
CA HIS A 67 6.35 -11.09 11.01
C HIS A 67 7.54 -10.63 11.88
N GLY A 68 7.30 -9.66 12.76
CA GLY A 68 8.32 -9.15 13.69
C GLY A 68 9.41 -8.29 13.04
N ARG A 69 9.29 -7.99 11.74
CA ARG A 69 10.27 -7.19 11.00
C ARG A 69 9.62 -5.97 10.38
N LEU A 70 10.44 -4.94 10.16
CA LEU A 70 10.12 -3.85 9.26
C LEU A 70 10.61 -4.19 7.85
N TRP A 71 9.85 -3.75 6.86
CA TRP A 71 10.09 -4.00 5.44
C TRP A 71 10.00 -2.68 4.70
N TRP A 72 11.14 -2.16 4.24
CA TRP A 72 11.26 -0.94 3.44
C TRP A 72 11.23 -1.30 1.96
N ALA A 73 10.10 -1.04 1.31
CA ALA A 73 9.83 -1.52 -0.04
C ALA A 73 10.09 -0.44 -1.09
N ASP A 74 11.00 -0.73 -2.02
CA ASP A 74 11.23 0.04 -3.22
C ASP A 74 10.58 -0.67 -4.41
N TYR A 75 9.60 -0.01 -5.03
CA TYR A 75 8.83 -0.59 -6.13
C TYR A 75 9.65 -0.79 -7.42
N SER A 76 10.88 -0.30 -7.48
CA SER A 76 11.74 -0.48 -8.64
C SER A 76 12.53 -1.79 -8.56
N TRP A 77 13.13 -2.11 -7.40
CA TRP A 77 14.23 -3.10 -7.33
C TRP A 77 14.00 -4.20 -6.28
N GLY A 78 13.41 -3.90 -5.12
CA GLY A 78 13.28 -4.89 -4.04
C GLY A 78 12.87 -4.31 -2.70
N ILE A 79 12.97 -5.15 -1.67
CA ILE A 79 12.58 -4.82 -0.29
C ILE A 79 13.76 -5.08 0.63
N ILE A 80 14.08 -4.12 1.49
CA ILE A 80 14.99 -4.33 2.62
C ILE A 80 14.17 -4.69 3.85
N THR A 81 14.65 -5.65 4.65
CA THR A 81 14.00 -6.03 5.91
C THR A 81 14.98 -6.09 7.07
N ALA A 82 14.49 -5.81 8.28
CA ALA A 82 15.24 -5.99 9.52
C ALA A 82 14.29 -6.19 10.71
N ASP A 83 14.76 -6.92 11.72
CA ASP A 83 14.18 -6.85 13.05
C ASP A 83 14.78 -5.65 13.79
N PRO A 84 14.01 -4.58 14.07
CA PRO A 84 14.55 -3.40 14.74
C PRO A 84 14.79 -3.65 16.25
N PHE A 85 14.18 -4.67 16.84
CA PHE A 85 14.32 -5.03 18.26
C PHE A 85 15.62 -5.78 18.56
N ALA A 86 16.24 -6.42 17.57
CA ALA A 86 17.52 -7.10 17.74
C ALA A 86 18.61 -6.11 18.17
N ASP A 87 19.48 -6.50 19.11
CA ASP A 87 20.61 -5.68 19.55
C ASP A 87 21.57 -5.38 18.38
N ASP A 88 21.88 -6.41 17.60
CA ASP A 88 22.67 -6.35 16.37
C ASP A 88 21.78 -6.70 15.14
N PRO A 89 21.03 -5.72 14.60
CA PRO A 89 20.10 -5.97 13.51
C PRO A 89 20.83 -6.27 12.19
N VAL A 90 20.38 -7.32 11.49
CA VAL A 90 20.90 -7.70 10.18
C VAL A 90 19.90 -7.28 9.11
N LEU A 91 20.36 -6.50 8.12
CA LEU A 91 19.55 -6.14 6.97
C LEU A 91 19.48 -7.31 5.97
N GLY A 92 18.28 -7.79 5.71
CA GLY A 92 17.98 -8.68 4.59
C GLY A 92 17.59 -7.88 3.34
N PHE A 93 17.84 -8.43 2.15
CA PHE A 93 17.35 -7.89 0.89
C PHE A 93 16.62 -8.97 0.09
N VAL A 94 15.42 -8.66 -0.36
CA VAL A 94 14.61 -9.50 -1.24
C VAL A 94 14.40 -8.76 -2.56
N PRO A 95 15.03 -9.18 -3.67
CA PRO A 95 14.81 -8.56 -4.96
C PRO A 95 13.36 -8.77 -5.43
N LEU A 96 12.82 -7.83 -6.21
CA LEU A 96 11.55 -8.07 -6.92
C LEU A 96 11.70 -9.24 -7.92
N PRO A 97 10.58 -9.82 -8.40
CA PRO A 97 10.65 -10.82 -9.46
C PRO A 97 11.53 -10.34 -10.61
N ARG A 98 12.47 -11.19 -11.08
CA ARG A 98 13.46 -10.82 -12.12
C ARG A 98 12.88 -10.03 -13.31
N PRO A 99 11.74 -10.40 -13.93
CA PRO A 99 11.20 -9.63 -15.06
C PRO A 99 10.66 -8.24 -14.68
N CYS A 100 10.42 -7.99 -13.39
CA CYS A 100 9.86 -6.75 -12.86
C CYS A 100 10.93 -5.77 -12.35
N VAL A 101 12.18 -6.20 -12.18
CA VAL A 101 13.28 -5.31 -11.74
C VAL A 101 13.53 -4.23 -12.79
N LEU A 102 13.56 -2.97 -12.34
CA LEU A 102 13.71 -1.79 -13.18
C LEU A 102 15.14 -1.30 -13.28
N GLU A 103 15.47 -0.62 -14.38
CA GLU A 103 16.72 0.13 -14.46
C GLU A 103 16.67 1.35 -13.54
N CYS A 104 17.84 1.91 -13.22
CA CYS A 104 17.87 3.08 -12.35
C CYS A 104 17.12 4.26 -12.98
N ARG A 105 16.28 4.91 -12.17
CA ARG A 105 15.42 6.04 -12.55
C ARG A 105 14.37 5.72 -13.63
N GLU A 106 14.22 4.46 -14.03
CA GLU A 106 13.09 4.05 -14.87
C GLU A 106 11.79 4.38 -14.13
N VAL A 107 10.91 5.18 -14.75
CA VAL A 107 9.58 5.52 -14.20
C VAL A 107 9.64 6.25 -12.84
N HIS A 108 10.75 6.93 -12.53
CA HIS A 108 10.92 7.59 -11.23
C HIS A 108 9.80 8.60 -10.93
N GLY A 109 9.27 8.54 -9.70
CA GLY A 109 8.22 9.45 -9.21
C GLY A 109 6.78 9.06 -9.55
N VAL A 110 6.56 8.02 -10.37
CA VAL A 110 5.21 7.56 -10.73
C VAL A 110 4.98 6.05 -10.58
N LEU A 111 5.93 5.32 -9.97
CA LEU A 111 5.82 3.88 -9.74
C LEU A 111 4.60 3.50 -8.89
N ASP A 112 4.22 4.36 -7.97
CA ASP A 112 3.06 4.23 -7.09
C ASP A 112 1.71 4.38 -7.81
N LYS A 113 1.72 4.49 -9.15
CA LYS A 113 0.52 4.35 -9.97
C LYS A 113 0.35 2.94 -10.53
N PHE A 114 1.43 2.17 -10.57
CA PHE A 114 1.51 0.93 -11.32
C PHE A 114 1.92 -0.26 -10.45
N ARG A 115 2.56 0.01 -9.32
CA ARG A 115 3.15 -1.02 -8.47
C ARG A 115 2.73 -0.81 -7.04
N TYR A 116 2.50 -1.91 -6.33
CA TYR A 116 2.10 -1.89 -4.93
C TYR A 116 2.73 -3.06 -4.19
N ILE A 117 3.22 -2.81 -2.98
CA ILE A 117 3.65 -3.86 -2.06
C ILE A 117 2.89 -3.71 -0.75
N GLY A 118 2.25 -4.78 -0.32
CA GLY A 118 1.47 -4.83 0.91
C GLY A 118 1.24 -6.25 1.39
N VAL A 119 0.50 -6.40 2.48
CA VAL A 119 0.18 -7.71 3.07
C VAL A 119 -1.24 -8.09 2.67
N SER A 120 -1.40 -9.31 2.13
CA SER A 120 -2.70 -9.93 1.87
C SER A 120 -2.70 -11.38 2.31
N ALA A 121 -3.74 -11.77 3.05
CA ALA A 121 -3.90 -13.11 3.61
C ALA A 121 -2.64 -13.60 4.37
N GLY A 122 -2.00 -12.69 5.12
CA GLY A 122 -0.83 -13.00 5.94
C GLY A 122 0.50 -13.15 5.20
N SER A 123 0.55 -12.86 3.90
CA SER A 123 1.78 -12.89 3.10
C SER A 123 2.05 -11.54 2.44
N LEU A 124 3.32 -11.22 2.20
CA LEU A 124 3.71 -10.07 1.39
C LEU A 124 3.35 -10.34 -0.08
N ARG A 125 2.71 -9.35 -0.70
CA ARG A 125 2.28 -9.37 -2.09
C ARG A 125 2.90 -8.20 -2.84
N PHE A 126 3.29 -8.47 -4.08
CA PHE A 126 3.73 -7.46 -5.02
C PHE A 126 2.78 -7.47 -6.22
N VAL A 127 2.11 -6.35 -6.45
CA VAL A 127 1.24 -6.16 -7.60
C VAL A 127 1.94 -5.26 -8.60
N ASP A 128 2.01 -5.68 -9.85
CA ASP A 128 2.65 -4.93 -10.94
C ASP A 128 1.71 -4.83 -12.15
N THR A 129 1.45 -3.59 -12.58
CA THR A 129 0.77 -3.28 -13.84
C THR A 129 1.68 -2.55 -14.83
N TYR A 130 2.92 -2.24 -14.46
CA TYR A 130 3.88 -1.58 -15.34
C TYR A 130 4.37 -2.54 -16.44
N ARG A 131 4.48 -2.02 -17.67
CA ARG A 131 4.88 -2.77 -18.84
C ARG A 131 5.83 -1.95 -19.70
N ARG A 132 6.91 -2.59 -20.16
CA ARG A 132 7.88 -2.00 -21.10
C ARG A 132 7.42 -2.16 -22.55
N GLY A 133 7.74 -1.18 -23.39
CA GLY A 133 7.85 -1.36 -24.85
C GLY A 133 6.66 -2.03 -25.54
N GLY A 134 5.44 -1.51 -25.38
CA GLY A 134 4.25 -2.00 -26.09
C GLY A 134 3.75 -3.38 -25.66
N ALA A 135 4.33 -3.98 -24.61
CA ALA A 135 3.83 -5.22 -24.04
C ALA A 135 2.36 -5.05 -23.57
N PRO A 136 1.54 -6.12 -23.61
CA PRO A 136 0.15 -6.05 -23.22
C PRO A 136 -0.03 -5.52 -21.79
N ASN A 137 -0.93 -4.55 -21.64
CA ASN A 137 -1.31 -4.04 -20.32
C ASN A 137 -1.98 -5.17 -19.53
N LYS A 138 -1.35 -5.57 -18.43
CA LYS A 138 -1.81 -6.66 -17.58
C LYS A 138 -1.44 -6.42 -16.13
N VAL A 139 -2.23 -6.98 -15.22
CA VAL A 139 -1.97 -7.06 -13.79
C VAL A 139 -1.32 -8.39 -13.47
N THR A 140 -0.26 -8.37 -12.65
CA THR A 140 0.38 -9.56 -12.09
C THR A 140 0.45 -9.42 -10.58
N VAL A 141 0.05 -10.47 -9.86
CA VAL A 141 0.12 -10.57 -8.40
C VAL A 141 1.13 -11.65 -8.03
N TRP A 142 2.17 -11.22 -7.32
CA TRP A 142 3.27 -12.06 -6.85
C TRP A 142 3.21 -12.19 -5.34
N THR A 143 3.70 -13.33 -4.85
CA THR A 143 3.64 -13.68 -3.44
C THR A 143 5.02 -14.03 -2.93
N LEU A 144 5.38 -13.44 -1.79
CA LEU A 144 6.53 -13.90 -1.01
C LEU A 144 5.98 -14.85 0.07
N PRO A 145 6.25 -16.16 -0.02
CA PRO A 145 5.49 -17.18 0.72
C PRO A 145 5.70 -17.12 2.23
N ASN A 146 6.86 -16.66 2.70
CA ASN A 146 7.22 -16.56 4.11
C ASN A 146 8.28 -15.46 4.30
N PRO A 147 8.52 -14.97 5.54
CA PRO A 147 9.42 -13.83 5.79
C PRO A 147 10.91 -14.12 5.56
N ASP A 148 11.31 -15.38 5.43
CA ASP A 148 12.70 -15.77 5.15
C ASP A 148 12.90 -16.17 3.67
N ALA A 149 11.84 -16.11 2.86
CA ALA A 149 11.91 -16.39 1.44
C ALA A 149 12.65 -15.26 0.70
N THR A 150 13.43 -15.66 -0.31
CA THR A 150 14.18 -14.75 -1.19
C THR A 150 13.60 -14.66 -2.59
N GLU A 151 12.60 -15.47 -2.90
CA GLU A 151 12.01 -15.60 -4.24
C GLU A 151 10.49 -15.43 -4.21
N TRP A 152 9.99 -14.71 -5.21
CA TRP A 152 8.57 -14.45 -5.41
C TRP A 152 7.95 -15.49 -6.34
N THR A 153 6.73 -15.90 -6.03
CA THR A 153 5.92 -16.78 -6.89
C THR A 153 4.79 -16.01 -7.53
N LEU A 154 4.63 -16.11 -8.86
CA LEU A 154 3.47 -15.53 -9.55
C LEU A 154 2.22 -16.34 -9.20
N GLU A 155 1.19 -15.68 -8.69
CA GLU A 155 -0.04 -16.34 -8.23
C GLU A 155 -1.23 -16.03 -9.14
N HIS A 156 -1.36 -14.77 -9.55
CA HIS A 156 -2.45 -14.34 -10.43
C HIS A 156 -1.95 -13.43 -11.54
N GLU A 157 -2.57 -13.56 -12.72
CA GLU A 157 -2.32 -12.71 -13.87
C GLU A 157 -3.59 -12.54 -14.70
N ALA A 158 -3.85 -11.31 -15.15
CA ALA A 158 -4.91 -11.00 -16.11
C ALA A 158 -4.55 -9.81 -16.99
N THR A 159 -4.92 -9.84 -18.27
CA THR A 159 -4.81 -8.68 -19.13
C THR A 159 -5.98 -7.72 -18.89
N PHE A 160 -5.75 -6.41 -19.05
CA PHE A 160 -6.85 -5.45 -18.99
C PHE A 160 -7.84 -5.64 -20.14
N VAL A 161 -7.40 -6.17 -21.28
CA VAL A 161 -8.30 -6.52 -22.39
C VAL A 161 -9.32 -7.56 -21.96
N ASP A 162 -8.90 -8.60 -21.24
CA ASP A 162 -9.81 -9.63 -20.73
C ASP A 162 -10.76 -9.07 -19.68
N ILE A 163 -10.25 -8.24 -18.75
CA ILE A 163 -11.07 -7.60 -17.71
C ILE A 163 -12.15 -6.71 -18.35
N TRP A 164 -11.78 -5.89 -19.35
CA TRP A 164 -12.73 -5.01 -20.05
C TRP A 164 -13.74 -5.75 -20.94
N ALA A 165 -13.44 -6.99 -21.31
CA ALA A 165 -14.32 -7.82 -22.12
C ALA A 165 -15.42 -8.50 -21.29
N ASP A 166 -15.21 -8.66 -19.99
CA ASP A 166 -16.17 -9.26 -19.07
C ASP A 166 -17.40 -8.36 -18.83
N ASP A 167 -18.55 -8.98 -18.63
CA ASP A 167 -19.83 -8.28 -18.47
C ASP A 167 -19.90 -7.48 -17.16
N THR A 168 -19.19 -7.93 -16.11
CA THR A 168 -19.11 -7.19 -14.84
C THR A 168 -18.40 -5.84 -15.01
N TYR A 169 -17.35 -5.77 -15.86
CA TYR A 169 -16.69 -4.49 -16.16
C TYR A 169 -17.61 -3.60 -17.00
N LYS A 170 -18.27 -4.13 -18.03
CA LYS A 170 -19.20 -3.36 -18.86
C LYS A 170 -20.34 -2.77 -18.02
N ALA A 171 -20.84 -3.52 -17.05
CA ALA A 171 -21.89 -3.07 -16.13
C ALA A 171 -21.48 -1.87 -15.28
N THR A 172 -20.18 -1.64 -15.04
CA THR A 172 -19.70 -0.45 -14.33
C THR A 172 -19.87 0.85 -15.12
N GLY A 173 -19.98 0.77 -16.45
CA GLY A 173 -19.99 1.95 -17.33
C GLY A 173 -18.64 2.67 -17.46
N LEU A 174 -17.57 2.17 -16.84
CA LEU A 174 -16.24 2.78 -16.88
C LEU A 174 -15.59 2.68 -18.27
N PRO A 175 -14.78 3.67 -18.68
CA PRO A 175 -14.08 3.63 -19.95
C PRO A 175 -12.99 2.55 -19.97
N LYS A 176 -12.64 2.06 -21.17
CA LYS A 176 -11.54 1.10 -21.37
C LYS A 176 -10.17 1.80 -21.34
N LYS A 177 -9.78 2.28 -20.17
CA LYS A 177 -8.50 2.96 -19.92
C LYS A 177 -7.74 2.21 -18.83
N VAL A 178 -6.41 2.14 -18.95
CA VAL A 178 -5.57 1.55 -17.91
C VAL A 178 -5.75 2.34 -16.62
N PRO A 179 -6.23 1.69 -15.55
CA PRO A 179 -6.54 2.38 -14.30
C PRO A 179 -5.27 2.51 -13.45
N VAL A 180 -5.33 3.36 -12.42
CA VAL A 180 -4.25 3.55 -11.44
C VAL A 180 -4.40 2.49 -10.35
N LEU A 181 -3.30 1.82 -9.97
CA LEU A 181 -3.31 0.84 -8.90
C LEU A 181 -3.56 1.50 -7.54
N ALA A 182 -4.43 0.90 -6.72
CA ALA A 182 -4.78 1.40 -5.41
C ALA A 182 -4.17 0.57 -4.28
N LEU A 183 -4.57 -0.69 -4.16
CA LEU A 183 -4.12 -1.64 -3.14
C LEU A 183 -4.57 -3.06 -3.50
N ILE A 184 -4.07 -4.05 -2.76
CA ILE A 184 -4.60 -5.42 -2.79
C ILE A 184 -5.53 -5.66 -1.61
N HIS A 185 -6.59 -6.45 -1.79
CA HIS A 185 -7.53 -6.74 -0.72
C HIS A 185 -6.81 -7.42 0.47
N PRO A 186 -7.00 -6.98 1.72
CA PRO A 186 -6.23 -7.49 2.86
C PRO A 186 -6.38 -9.00 3.14
N TYR A 187 -7.53 -9.58 2.75
CA TYR A 187 -7.88 -10.98 3.06
C TYR A 187 -8.02 -11.88 1.83
N ASN A 188 -8.01 -11.32 0.63
CA ASN A 188 -8.25 -12.07 -0.61
C ASN A 188 -7.21 -11.66 -1.66
N PRO A 189 -6.13 -12.44 -1.84
CA PRO A 189 -5.04 -12.05 -2.72
C PRO A 189 -5.44 -12.03 -4.21
N ALA A 190 -6.57 -12.60 -4.58
CA ALA A 190 -7.09 -12.51 -5.94
C ALA A 190 -7.67 -11.13 -6.26
N VAL A 191 -8.08 -10.34 -5.26
CA VAL A 191 -8.77 -9.06 -5.49
C VAL A 191 -7.80 -7.88 -5.38
N VAL A 192 -7.68 -7.14 -6.48
CA VAL A 192 -6.86 -5.92 -6.58
C VAL A 192 -7.76 -4.72 -6.87
N TYR A 193 -7.55 -3.63 -6.14
CA TYR A 193 -8.32 -2.40 -6.30
C TYR A 193 -7.59 -1.38 -7.17
N PHE A 194 -8.39 -0.64 -7.94
CA PHE A 194 -7.91 0.38 -8.86
C PHE A 194 -8.74 1.66 -8.79
N PHE A 195 -8.10 2.79 -9.06
CA PHE A 195 -8.76 4.06 -9.34
C PHE A 195 -8.92 4.26 -10.85
N LEU A 196 -10.12 4.66 -11.24
CA LEU A 196 -10.37 5.22 -12.55
C LEU A 196 -11.42 6.30 -12.42
N GLU A 197 -11.07 7.52 -12.85
CA GLU A 197 -11.93 8.70 -12.66
C GLU A 197 -12.28 8.87 -11.17
N ASP A 198 -13.55 9.00 -10.83
CA ASP A 198 -14.07 9.09 -9.46
C ASP A 198 -14.49 7.72 -8.87
N HIS A 199 -14.02 6.62 -9.46
CA HIS A 199 -14.36 5.26 -9.02
C HIS A 199 -13.17 4.50 -8.45
N LEU A 200 -13.43 3.79 -7.34
CA LEU A 200 -12.59 2.75 -6.79
C LEU A 200 -13.28 1.42 -7.06
N PHE A 201 -12.65 0.53 -7.82
CA PHE A 201 -13.23 -0.76 -8.16
C PHE A 201 -12.24 -1.89 -7.88
N GLY A 202 -12.77 -3.01 -7.38
CA GLY A 202 -12.05 -4.23 -7.10
C GLY A 202 -12.18 -5.20 -8.26
N VAL A 203 -11.07 -5.74 -8.72
CA VAL A 203 -11.00 -6.77 -9.75
C VAL A 203 -10.49 -8.06 -9.11
N ASP A 204 -11.28 -9.13 -9.19
CA ASP A 204 -10.76 -10.47 -9.02
C ASP A 204 -9.90 -10.79 -10.26
N VAL A 205 -8.58 -10.78 -10.07
CA VAL A 205 -7.58 -10.99 -11.12
C VAL A 205 -7.65 -12.42 -11.65
N GLN A 206 -7.94 -13.41 -10.81
CA GLN A 206 -8.05 -14.80 -11.23
C GLN A 206 -9.27 -15.03 -12.11
N ALA A 207 -10.42 -14.49 -11.69
CA ALA A 207 -11.68 -14.59 -12.42
C ALA A 207 -11.78 -13.59 -13.58
N ARG A 208 -10.97 -12.53 -13.58
CA ARG A 208 -10.95 -11.41 -14.54
C ARG A 208 -12.23 -10.58 -14.50
N LYS A 209 -12.81 -10.44 -13.31
CA LYS A 209 -14.12 -9.83 -13.09
C LYS A 209 -14.04 -8.67 -12.12
N VAL A 210 -14.86 -7.66 -12.34
CA VAL A 210 -15.11 -6.63 -11.33
C VAL A 210 -16.02 -7.22 -10.27
N VAL A 211 -15.56 -7.24 -9.03
CA VAL A 211 -16.33 -7.75 -7.87
C VAL A 211 -16.99 -6.61 -7.10
N GLU A 212 -16.41 -5.41 -7.15
CA GLU A 212 -16.85 -4.24 -6.40
C GLU A 212 -16.58 -2.97 -7.20
N CYS A 213 -17.46 -1.97 -7.11
CA CYS A 213 -17.25 -0.67 -7.74
C CYS A 213 -17.97 0.41 -6.93
N TYR A 214 -17.22 1.41 -6.47
CA TYR A 214 -17.72 2.48 -5.63
C TYR A 214 -17.27 3.83 -6.16
N ARG A 215 -18.14 4.84 -6.04
CA ARG A 215 -17.74 6.23 -6.24
C ARG A 215 -17.09 6.75 -4.96
N TYR A 216 -15.98 7.47 -5.09
CA TYR A 216 -15.32 8.11 -3.97
C TYR A 216 -15.23 9.62 -4.20
N HIS A 217 -15.23 10.36 -3.09
CA HIS A 217 -15.01 11.80 -3.10
C HIS A 217 -13.79 12.11 -2.24
N LEU A 218 -12.85 12.86 -2.81
CA LEU A 218 -11.69 13.35 -2.07
C LEU A 218 -12.00 14.67 -1.40
N VAL A 219 -11.67 14.73 -0.11
CA VAL A 219 -11.63 16.00 0.62
C VAL A 219 -10.29 16.65 0.32
N ALA A 220 -10.31 17.85 -0.27
CA ALA A 220 -9.12 18.63 -0.65
C ALA A 220 -8.11 17.81 -1.51
N PRO A 221 -8.47 17.42 -2.74
CA PRO A 221 -7.61 16.63 -3.59
C PRO A 221 -6.30 17.37 -3.93
N PRO A 222 -5.17 16.65 -4.12
CA PRO A 222 -3.91 17.28 -4.50
C PRO A 222 -4.06 17.98 -5.86
N HIS A 223 -3.72 19.28 -5.93
CA HIS A 223 -3.81 20.04 -7.17
C HIS A 223 -2.70 19.68 -8.18
N ALA A 224 -1.55 19.19 -7.70
CA ALA A 224 -0.33 19.06 -8.49
C ALA A 224 -0.02 17.62 -8.93
N TYR A 225 -0.65 16.61 -8.32
CA TYR A 225 -0.33 15.21 -8.59
C TYR A 225 -1.60 14.35 -8.60
N PRO A 226 -1.70 13.38 -9.53
CA PRO A 226 -2.80 12.43 -9.53
C PRO A 226 -2.72 11.49 -8.31
N ILE A 227 -3.87 10.93 -7.96
CA ILE A 227 -4.01 9.91 -6.92
C ILE A 227 -3.12 8.72 -7.27
N ALA A 228 -2.58 8.10 -6.22
CA ALA A 228 -1.64 6.99 -6.29
C ALA A 228 -1.71 6.20 -4.98
N ASP A 229 -1.19 4.97 -4.96
CA ASP A 229 -1.35 4.05 -3.82
C ASP A 229 -0.77 4.61 -2.50
N ARG A 230 0.24 5.47 -2.58
CA ARG A 230 0.86 6.09 -1.39
C ARG A 230 -0.14 6.83 -0.49
N PHE A 231 -1.25 7.30 -1.04
CA PHE A 231 -2.28 8.07 -0.33
C PHE A 231 -3.39 7.21 0.30
N ILE A 232 -3.39 5.89 0.09
CA ILE A 232 -4.43 5.00 0.61
C ILE A 232 -3.83 3.97 1.56
N ARG A 233 -4.61 3.62 2.59
CA ARG A 233 -4.36 2.50 3.48
C ARG A 233 -5.66 1.73 3.64
N ALA A 234 -5.57 0.40 3.56
CA ALA A 234 -6.64 -0.45 4.05
C ALA A 234 -6.66 -0.37 5.58
N TRP A 235 -7.84 -0.18 6.16
CA TRP A 235 -8.02 -0.09 7.60
C TRP A 235 -9.23 -0.92 8.01
N GLU A 236 -9.00 -1.93 8.84
CA GLU A 236 -10.09 -2.58 9.56
C GLU A 236 -10.46 -1.72 10.77
N LEU A 237 -11.69 -1.20 10.75
CA LEU A 237 -12.20 -0.39 11.85
C LEU A 237 -12.32 -1.25 13.13
N PRO A 238 -11.75 -0.80 14.26
CA PRO A 238 -11.93 -1.48 15.54
C PRO A 238 -13.42 -1.66 15.84
N ARG A 239 -13.79 -2.78 16.49
CA ARG A 239 -15.20 -3.10 16.81
C ARG A 239 -15.93 -1.97 17.55
N ALA A 240 -15.23 -1.25 18.41
CA ALA A 240 -15.78 -0.10 19.13
C ALA A 240 -16.19 1.06 18.19
N VAL A 241 -15.48 1.25 17.09
CA VAL A 241 -15.77 2.28 16.08
C VAL A 241 -16.83 1.79 15.10
N SER A 242 -16.74 0.52 14.67
CA SER A 242 -17.67 -0.04 13.68
C SER A 242 -19.11 -0.22 14.22
N SER A 243 -19.26 -0.54 15.51
CA SER A 243 -20.57 -0.62 16.16
C SER A 243 -21.27 0.75 16.27
N GLY A 244 -20.54 1.81 16.57
CA GLY A 244 -21.07 3.18 16.59
C GLY A 244 -21.53 3.66 15.21
N LEU A 245 -20.86 3.25 14.12
CA LEU A 245 -21.25 3.60 12.76
C LEU A 245 -22.55 2.91 12.31
N ARG A 246 -22.77 1.64 12.66
CA ARG A 246 -24.02 0.92 12.36
C ARG A 246 -25.25 1.56 13.01
N ASN A 247 -25.09 2.12 14.20
CA ASN A 247 -26.17 2.83 14.89
C ASN A 247 -26.44 4.20 14.26
N ARG A 248 -25.45 4.82 13.60
CA ARG A 248 -25.60 6.14 12.97
C ARG A 248 -26.15 6.06 11.55
N SER A 249 -25.99 4.93 10.85
CA SER A 249 -26.57 4.72 9.52
C SER A 249 -28.08 4.48 9.53
N SER A 250 -28.69 4.19 10.69
CA SER A 250 -30.14 4.02 10.84
C SER A 250 -30.89 5.35 11.03
N ASP A 251 -30.19 6.45 11.33
CA ASP A 251 -30.79 7.76 11.63
C ASP A 251 -30.73 8.77 10.46
N ILE A 252 -30.24 8.38 9.28
CA ILE A 252 -30.18 9.27 8.11
C ILE A 252 -31.30 8.88 7.13
N SER A 253 -32.51 9.36 7.43
CA SER A 253 -33.57 9.53 6.45
C SER A 253 -34.24 10.86 6.72
N SER A 254 -33.76 11.94 6.11
CA SER A 254 -34.42 13.26 6.02
C SER A 254 -33.70 14.17 5.01
N PRO A 255 -34.40 15.16 4.42
CA PRO A 255 -34.33 15.49 3.00
C PRO A 255 -33.23 16.50 2.60
N GLU A 256 -33.02 16.62 1.28
CA GLU A 256 -32.05 17.50 0.61
C GLU A 256 -31.87 18.89 1.27
N PRO A 257 -30.62 19.34 1.51
CA PRO A 257 -30.37 20.67 2.02
C PRO A 257 -30.36 21.70 0.89
N THR A 258 -31.19 22.73 1.07
CA THR A 258 -31.21 23.96 0.28
C THR A 258 -29.90 24.73 0.45
N ALA A 259 -29.46 25.39 -0.63
CA ALA A 259 -28.14 26.01 -0.75
C ALA A 259 -27.83 27.06 0.33
N THR A 260 -26.78 26.81 1.11
CA THR A 260 -26.11 27.79 1.99
C THR A 260 -24.75 28.23 1.41
N PRO A 261 -24.29 29.47 1.67
CA PRO A 261 -23.10 30.05 1.05
C PRO A 261 -21.78 29.40 1.52
N PRO A 262 -20.68 29.55 0.76
CA PRO A 262 -19.48 28.73 0.93
C PRO A 262 -18.76 29.01 2.26
N TYR A 263 -18.67 27.96 3.08
CA TYR A 263 -17.89 27.90 4.31
C TYR A 263 -16.39 27.94 4.00
N ARG A 264 -15.63 28.78 4.72
CA ARG A 264 -14.16 28.75 4.73
C ARG A 264 -13.69 27.97 5.96
N PRO A 265 -12.99 26.83 5.80
CA PRO A 265 -12.48 26.07 6.93
C PRO A 265 -11.32 26.79 7.64
N MET A 266 -11.28 26.69 8.97
CA MET A 266 -10.17 27.16 9.80
C MET A 266 -9.23 26.00 10.17
N PRO A 267 -7.96 26.25 10.52
CA PRO A 267 -7.04 25.20 10.97
C PRO A 267 -7.57 24.56 12.26
N GLY A 268 -8.16 23.37 12.13
CA GLY A 268 -8.87 22.67 13.22
C GLY A 268 -10.11 21.91 12.75
N ASP A 269 -10.68 22.27 11.58
CA ASP A 269 -11.91 21.66 11.05
C ASP A 269 -11.69 20.36 10.25
N TYR A 270 -10.47 19.80 10.27
CA TYR A 270 -10.17 18.58 9.54
C TYR A 270 -10.65 17.34 10.30
N HIS A 271 -11.95 17.03 10.17
CA HIS A 271 -12.42 15.67 10.39
C HIS A 271 -12.37 14.91 9.06
N LEU A 272 -11.45 13.96 8.95
CA LEU A 272 -11.44 12.94 7.90
C LEU A 272 -12.73 12.10 8.03
N PHE A 273 -13.76 12.47 7.28
CA PHE A 273 -14.93 11.60 7.05
C PHE A 273 -15.01 11.24 5.58
N GLY A 274 -14.48 10.07 5.27
CA GLY A 274 -14.76 9.30 4.08
C GLY A 274 -14.67 7.83 4.48
N ILE A 275 -15.78 7.24 4.93
CA ILE A 275 -15.84 5.85 5.36
C ILE A 275 -16.75 5.12 4.37
N SER A 276 -16.17 4.25 3.54
CA SER A 276 -16.93 3.17 2.91
C SER A 276 -16.74 1.93 3.78
N SER A 277 -17.82 1.42 4.38
CA SER A 277 -17.76 0.21 5.18
C SER A 277 -17.98 -1.02 4.30
N MET A 278 -16.98 -1.90 4.19
CA MET A 278 -17.19 -3.26 3.71
C MET A 278 -17.84 -4.07 4.84
N VAL A 279 -19.00 -4.66 4.57
CA VAL A 279 -19.63 -5.65 5.46
C VAL A 279 -19.47 -7.00 4.77
N ALA A 280 -18.77 -7.93 5.42
CA ALA A 280 -18.66 -9.31 4.93
C ALA A 280 -20.06 -9.93 4.78
N PRO A 281 -20.33 -10.72 3.72
CA PRO A 281 -21.54 -11.52 3.65
C PRO A 281 -21.53 -12.52 4.81
N LYS A 282 -22.67 -12.62 5.51
CA LYS A 282 -22.89 -13.69 6.49
C LYS A 282 -23.07 -15.00 5.72
N GLU A 283 -22.37 -16.04 6.17
CA GLU A 283 -22.66 -17.44 5.84
C GLU A 283 -24.11 -17.80 6.16
#